data_AF-A0A0G0YW45-F1
#
_entry.id   AF-A0A0G0YW45-F1
#
_cell.length_a   1.000
_cell.length_b   1.000
_cell.length_c   1.000
_cell.angle_alpha   90.00
_cell.angle_beta   90.00
_cell.angle_gamma   90.00
#
_symmetry.space_group_name_H-M   'P 1'
#
loop_
_entity.id
_entity.type
_entity.pdbx_description
1 polymer ?
#
loop_
_entity_poly.entity_id
_entity_poly.type
_entity_poly.pdbx_seq_one_letter_code
_entity_poly.pdbx_strand_id
1 'polypeptide(L)'
;MEKKAGDAGFTLTEILVVVVIIVILLLVVVALFIKSIQNARDARRRADIVSIAKAYEVAFRDGLYYELTGAQFSSNVIPRDEWRNADYYGLITGTAPAFRVCAALEGDPAPGGQCSIPSETCFCKTSSQGNLALIPGLTPALPPDSTPGPGLTITPFSTPVSTPFSTFPPVTPTVTSTLLPTPADTSVPPTATPTFVPIPECSFTGSQSLTVGEAGRYTSTTTGAVDVYYWETVAGPVSGTYVPSNIVSSVDWSTDTPGSYTIQLAVMGPGGVSACQNSSPIIVDQSGPTPTPTNNPAPSTPTPTNNPALPTPTPSVSPLPPSPSYKRVFVSSGIYSGNLGGRAGADAKCQSMADSVSLGGSWKAWLSDNTGSPYYDSSFTKSTVPYKLLYGGLLIANNWADLTDGTLANAIYLDERGWSAADVDIWTNTTTEGKMASTANADCGDWLQSISTSFGLIGENLLISNDEGYITDFRWTDANISRECSNNHRIYCFEQ
;
A
#
# COMPACT_ATOMS: atom_id res chain seq x y z
N MET A 1 73.30 -38.23 8.13
CA MET A 1 72.28 -38.90 8.96
C MET A 1 71.00 -38.11 8.80
N GLU A 2 70.14 -38.56 7.89
CA GLU A 2 68.90 -37.89 7.52
C GLU A 2 67.79 -38.34 8.48
N LYS A 3 67.27 -37.39 9.26
CA LYS A 3 66.30 -37.66 10.32
C LYS A 3 64.92 -37.78 9.67
N LYS A 4 64.47 -39.03 9.44
CA LYS A 4 63.09 -39.33 9.02
C LYS A 4 62.12 -38.66 10.00
N ALA A 5 61.34 -37.68 9.52
CA ALA A 5 60.22 -37.13 10.26
C ALA A 5 59.22 -38.26 10.51
N GLY A 6 58.92 -38.53 11.78
CA GLY A 6 57.94 -39.55 12.16
C GLY A 6 56.55 -39.10 11.75
N ASP A 7 55.84 -39.97 11.01
CA ASP A 7 54.43 -39.77 10.69
C ASP A 7 53.64 -39.61 11.98
N ALA A 8 53.17 -38.39 12.25
CA ALA A 8 52.26 -38.11 13.35
C ALA A 8 50.90 -38.74 13.02
N GLY A 9 50.61 -39.88 13.64
CA GLY A 9 49.29 -40.52 13.52
C GLY A 9 48.22 -39.66 14.20
N PHE A 10 47.14 -39.36 13.49
CA PHE A 10 45.99 -38.64 14.04
C PHE A 10 45.33 -39.44 15.17
N THR A 11 44.98 -38.76 16.25
CA THR A 11 44.31 -39.41 17.38
C THR A 11 42.86 -39.76 17.02
N LEU A 12 42.38 -40.91 17.50
CA LEU A 12 41.00 -41.36 17.22
C LEU A 12 39.95 -40.34 17.70
N THR A 13 40.25 -39.60 18.77
CA THR A 13 39.43 -38.51 19.30
C THR A 13 39.33 -37.31 18.37
N GLU A 14 40.40 -36.97 17.65
CA GLU A 14 40.43 -35.85 16.72
C GLU A 14 39.56 -36.12 15.49
N ILE A 15 39.65 -37.34 14.95
CA ILE A 15 38.78 -37.78 13.84
C ILE A 15 37.30 -37.80 14.27
N LEU A 16 37.01 -38.23 15.50
CA LEU A 16 35.64 -38.26 16.03
C LEU A 16 35.04 -36.84 16.13
N VAL A 17 35.80 -35.87 16.64
CA VAL A 17 35.33 -34.49 16.75
C VAL A 17 35.09 -33.86 15.38
N VAL A 18 35.98 -34.10 14.41
CA VAL A 18 35.83 -33.59 13.04
C VAL A 18 34.57 -34.15 12.37
N VAL A 19 34.30 -35.45 12.51
CA VAL A 19 33.08 -36.05 11.93
C VAL A 19 31.82 -35.47 12.56
N VAL A 20 31.81 -35.25 13.88
CA VAL A 20 30.66 -34.63 14.58
C VAL A 20 30.41 -33.20 14.08
N ILE A 21 31.47 -32.40 13.93
CA ILE A 21 31.36 -31.03 13.42
C ILE A 21 30.84 -31.03 11.98
N ILE A 22 31.36 -31.90 11.11
CA ILE A 22 30.89 -32.01 9.71
C ILE A 22 29.41 -32.36 9.66
N VAL A 23 28.93 -33.30 10.48
CA VAL A 23 27.50 -33.67 10.52
C VAL A 23 26.64 -32.48 10.94
N ILE A 24 27.03 -31.74 11.98
CA ILE A 24 26.29 -30.56 12.43
C ILE A 24 26.27 -29.47 11.35
N LEU A 25 27.41 -29.20 10.72
CA LEU A 25 27.51 -28.21 9.65
C LEU A 25 26.64 -28.57 8.44
N LEU A 26 26.63 -29.84 8.03
CA LEU A 26 25.80 -30.30 6.91
C LEU A 26 24.30 -30.12 7.20
N LEU A 27 23.84 -30.38 8.42
CA LEU A 27 22.44 -30.20 8.79
C LEU A 27 22.01 -28.72 8.71
N VAL A 28 22.85 -27.80 9.19
CA VAL A 28 22.58 -26.36 9.13
C VAL A 28 22.57 -25.86 7.68
N VAL A 29 23.55 -26.28 6.86
CA VAL A 29 23.64 -25.87 5.46
C VAL A 29 22.41 -26.33 4.65
N VAL A 30 21.94 -27.57 4.87
CA VAL A 30 20.75 -28.09 4.17
C VAL A 30 19.49 -27.29 4.53
N ALA A 31 19.31 -26.92 5.80
CA ALA A 31 18.14 -26.14 6.22
C ALA A 31 18.12 -24.73 5.59
N LEU A 32 19.27 -24.06 5.50
CA LEU A 32 19.39 -22.76 4.85
C LEU A 32 19.14 -22.85 3.33
N PHE A 33 19.61 -23.93 2.70
CA PHE A 33 19.46 -24.14 1.26
C PHE A 33 18.00 -24.40 0.85
N ILE A 34 17.23 -25.12 1.67
CA ILE A 34 15.79 -25.36 1.42
C ILE A 34 15.01 -24.04 1.37
N LYS A 35 15.22 -23.15 2.34
CA LYS A 35 14.55 -21.85 2.39
C LYS A 35 14.92 -20.97 1.18
N SER A 36 16.18 -21.01 0.77
CA SER A 36 16.63 -20.27 -0.42
C SER A 36 15.97 -20.77 -1.71
N ILE A 37 15.78 -22.09 -1.88
CA ILE A 37 15.10 -22.64 -3.06
C ILE A 37 13.62 -22.27 -3.05
N GLN A 38 12.96 -22.32 -1.89
CA GLN A 38 11.55 -21.91 -1.76
C GLN A 38 11.34 -20.47 -2.19
N ASN A 39 12.17 -19.55 -1.72
CA ASN A 39 12.14 -18.15 -2.11
C ASN A 39 12.34 -17.95 -3.63
N ALA A 40 13.26 -18.72 -4.23
CA ALA A 40 13.50 -18.65 -5.67
C ALA A 40 12.27 -19.14 -6.48
N ARG A 41 11.59 -20.20 -6.02
CA ARG A 41 10.35 -20.68 -6.66
C ARG A 41 9.23 -19.65 -6.55
N ASP A 42 9.05 -19.04 -5.39
CA ASP A 42 8.01 -18.02 -5.18
C ASP A 42 8.28 -16.74 -5.96
N ALA A 43 9.55 -16.33 -6.07
CA ALA A 43 9.93 -15.23 -6.95
C ALA A 43 9.55 -15.51 -8.41
N ARG A 44 9.82 -16.73 -8.91
CA ARG A 44 9.44 -17.15 -10.26
C ARG A 44 7.92 -17.15 -10.46
N ARG A 45 7.16 -17.73 -9.54
CA ARG A 45 5.69 -17.73 -9.57
C ARG A 45 5.10 -16.31 -9.61
N ARG A 46 5.65 -15.40 -8.81
CA ARG A 46 5.23 -13.99 -8.79
C ARG A 46 5.51 -13.31 -10.14
N ALA A 47 6.70 -13.54 -10.72
CA ALA A 47 7.07 -13.02 -12.03
C ALA A 47 6.14 -13.55 -13.14
N ASP A 48 5.83 -14.85 -13.12
CA ASP A 48 4.94 -15.47 -14.10
C ASP A 48 3.55 -14.81 -14.07
N ILE A 49 2.96 -14.62 -12.88
CA ILE A 49 1.65 -13.96 -12.71
C ILE A 49 1.67 -12.51 -13.18
N VAL A 50 2.75 -11.77 -12.94
CA VAL A 50 2.90 -10.41 -13.46
C VAL A 50 2.95 -10.43 -14.99
N SER A 51 3.71 -11.34 -15.60
CA SER A 51 3.79 -11.42 -17.07
C SER A 51 2.46 -11.81 -17.71
N ILE A 52 1.73 -12.75 -17.10
CA ILE A 52 0.41 -13.20 -17.55
C ILE A 52 -0.59 -12.05 -17.45
N ALA A 53 -0.60 -11.32 -16.32
CA ALA A 53 -1.47 -10.15 -16.16
C ALA A 53 -1.16 -9.09 -17.22
N LYS A 54 0.12 -8.79 -17.47
CA LYS A 54 0.54 -7.84 -18.52
C LYS A 54 0.11 -8.30 -19.92
N ALA A 55 0.24 -9.60 -20.22
CA ALA A 55 -0.21 -10.16 -21.50
C ALA A 55 -1.73 -9.98 -21.68
N TYR A 56 -2.52 -10.14 -20.62
CA TYR A 56 -3.95 -9.81 -20.66
C TYR A 56 -4.18 -8.31 -20.88
N GLU A 57 -3.48 -7.42 -20.16
CA GLU A 57 -3.62 -5.96 -20.34
C GLU A 57 -3.32 -5.50 -21.76
N VAL A 58 -2.28 -6.05 -22.39
CA VAL A 58 -1.94 -5.75 -23.79
C VAL A 58 -2.97 -6.32 -24.77
N ALA A 59 -3.57 -7.46 -24.43
CA ALA A 59 -4.58 -8.12 -25.27
C ALA A 59 -5.99 -7.54 -25.11
N PHE A 60 -6.18 -6.57 -24.21
CA PHE A 60 -7.47 -5.94 -23.94
C PHE A 60 -7.97 -5.19 -25.18
N ARG A 61 -9.17 -5.55 -25.63
CA ARG A 61 -9.84 -4.92 -26.77
C ARG A 61 -11.34 -5.08 -26.64
N ASP A 62 -12.10 -4.13 -27.17
CA ASP A 62 -13.57 -4.16 -27.17
C ASP A 62 -14.20 -4.36 -25.77
N GLY A 63 -13.51 -3.89 -24.72
CA GLY A 63 -13.97 -4.03 -23.34
C GLY A 63 -13.81 -5.44 -22.74
N LEU A 64 -13.12 -6.35 -23.43
CA LEU A 64 -12.93 -7.74 -23.03
C LEU A 64 -11.46 -8.14 -23.06
N TYR A 65 -11.11 -9.05 -22.16
CA TYR A 65 -9.89 -9.85 -22.20
C TYR A 65 -10.15 -11.15 -22.94
N TYR A 66 -9.14 -11.61 -23.67
CA TYR A 66 -9.21 -12.80 -24.51
C TYR A 66 -8.24 -13.86 -23.98
N GLU A 67 -8.55 -15.12 -24.23
CA GLU A 67 -7.67 -16.25 -23.98
C GLU A 67 -6.27 -16.00 -24.55
N LEU A 68 -5.27 -16.26 -23.72
CA LEU A 68 -3.88 -16.08 -24.11
C LEU A 68 -3.41 -17.27 -24.94
N THR A 69 -2.45 -17.00 -25.81
CA THR A 69 -1.73 -18.01 -26.58
C THR A 69 -0.24 -17.90 -26.29
N GLY A 70 0.49 -19.00 -26.48
CA GLY A 70 1.94 -19.02 -26.25
C GLY A 70 2.70 -17.93 -27.02
N ALA A 71 2.21 -17.53 -28.19
CA ALA A 71 2.81 -16.49 -29.03
C ALA A 71 2.94 -15.11 -28.38
N GLN A 72 2.19 -14.86 -27.30
CA GLN A 72 2.27 -13.60 -26.54
C GLN A 72 3.43 -13.58 -25.54
N PHE A 73 4.16 -14.68 -25.41
CA PHE A 73 5.30 -14.83 -24.53
C PHE A 73 6.57 -15.09 -25.35
N SER A 74 7.71 -14.58 -24.89
CA SER A 74 9.01 -14.75 -25.55
C SER A 74 9.43 -16.22 -25.69
N SER A 75 8.96 -17.08 -24.80
CA SER A 75 9.14 -18.54 -24.81
C SER A 75 8.20 -19.27 -25.76
N ASN A 76 7.27 -18.56 -26.42
CA ASN A 76 6.19 -19.11 -27.24
C ASN A 76 5.26 -20.10 -26.49
N VAL A 77 5.25 -20.04 -25.15
CA VAL A 77 4.46 -20.90 -24.25
C VAL A 77 3.98 -20.05 -23.07
N ILE A 78 2.73 -20.26 -22.63
CA ILE A 78 2.18 -19.58 -21.45
C ILE A 78 2.93 -20.09 -20.21
N PRO A 79 3.46 -19.20 -19.34
CA PRO A 79 4.13 -19.61 -18.11
C PRO A 79 3.22 -20.48 -17.23
N ARG A 80 3.82 -21.52 -16.63
CA ARG A 80 3.14 -22.47 -15.74
C ARG A 80 4.04 -22.83 -14.56
N ASP A 81 3.45 -23.30 -13.46
CA ASP A 81 4.23 -23.78 -12.32
C ASP A 81 4.88 -25.13 -12.68
N GLU A 82 6.16 -25.10 -13.06
CA GLU A 82 6.94 -26.31 -13.40
C GLU A 82 7.08 -27.28 -12.22
N TRP A 83 7.09 -26.76 -10.99
CA TRP A 83 7.28 -27.58 -9.79
C TRP A 83 6.01 -28.35 -9.44
N ARG A 84 4.85 -27.71 -9.58
CA ARG A 84 3.55 -28.37 -9.39
C ARG A 84 3.02 -29.03 -10.66
N ASN A 85 3.68 -28.80 -11.79
CA ASN A 85 3.27 -29.23 -13.12
C ASN A 85 1.79 -28.86 -13.40
N ALA A 86 1.44 -27.61 -13.13
CA ALA A 86 0.07 -27.10 -13.20
C ALA A 86 0.03 -25.68 -13.76
N ASP A 87 -1.07 -25.34 -14.42
CA ASP A 87 -1.35 -23.97 -14.86
C ASP A 87 -1.74 -23.09 -13.67
N TYR A 88 -1.49 -21.79 -13.81
CA TYR A 88 -1.88 -20.81 -12.81
C TYR A 88 -3.41 -20.66 -12.73
N TYR A 89 -3.91 -20.32 -11.54
CA TYR A 89 -5.34 -20.16 -11.33
C TYR A 89 -5.87 -18.93 -12.07
N GLY A 90 -7.05 -19.03 -12.66
CA GLY A 90 -7.79 -17.88 -13.20
C GLY A 90 -7.39 -17.45 -14.62
N LEU A 91 -6.73 -18.33 -15.37
CA LEU A 91 -6.54 -18.15 -16.82
C LEU A 91 -7.91 -18.16 -17.53
N ILE A 92 -8.13 -17.16 -18.39
CA ILE A 92 -9.33 -17.02 -19.20
C ILE A 92 -9.31 -18.04 -20.34
N THR A 93 -10.42 -18.76 -20.52
CA THR A 93 -10.76 -19.50 -21.74
C THR A 93 -11.86 -18.75 -22.49
N GLY A 94 -11.68 -18.50 -23.79
CA GLY A 94 -12.54 -17.61 -24.56
C GLY A 94 -12.34 -16.12 -24.24
N THR A 95 -13.34 -15.48 -23.61
CA THR A 95 -13.32 -14.04 -23.29
C THR A 95 -13.90 -13.75 -21.93
N ALA A 96 -13.35 -12.76 -21.22
CA ALA A 96 -13.89 -12.30 -19.95
C ALA A 96 -13.78 -10.77 -19.81
N PRO A 97 -14.73 -10.10 -19.15
CA PRO A 97 -14.72 -8.65 -18.94
C PRO A 97 -13.72 -8.18 -17.87
N ALA A 98 -13.13 -9.11 -17.14
CA ALA A 98 -12.10 -8.91 -16.14
C ALA A 98 -11.35 -10.22 -15.91
N PHE A 99 -10.15 -10.15 -15.35
CA PHE A 99 -9.39 -11.33 -14.97
C PHE A 99 -8.85 -11.20 -13.55
N ARG A 100 -8.66 -12.34 -12.89
CA ARG A 100 -7.79 -12.47 -11.74
C ARG A 100 -6.98 -13.73 -11.90
N VAL A 101 -5.67 -13.57 -12.05
CA VAL A 101 -4.74 -14.68 -12.14
C VAL A 101 -3.95 -14.79 -10.85
N CYS A 102 -3.79 -16.01 -10.34
CA CYS A 102 -3.18 -16.27 -9.04
C CYS A 102 -2.17 -17.42 -9.10
N ALA A 103 -1.09 -17.29 -8.33
CA ALA A 103 -0.13 -18.34 -8.05
C ALA A 103 -0.09 -18.63 -6.55
N ALA A 104 -0.27 -19.90 -6.21
CA ALA A 104 -0.02 -20.40 -4.86
C ALA A 104 1.48 -20.41 -4.60
N LEU A 105 1.92 -19.86 -3.48
CA LEU A 105 3.31 -19.82 -3.07
C LEU A 105 3.67 -21.05 -2.23
N GLU A 106 4.93 -21.19 -1.84
CA GLU A 106 5.35 -22.22 -0.89
C GLU A 106 4.64 -22.01 0.45
N GLY A 107 4.11 -23.09 1.03
CA GLY A 107 3.31 -23.02 2.26
C GLY A 107 1.81 -22.79 2.05
N ASP A 108 1.35 -22.57 0.81
CA ASP A 108 -0.08 -22.51 0.53
C ASP A 108 -0.75 -23.88 0.77
N PRO A 109 -1.82 -23.94 1.59
CA PRO A 109 -2.47 -25.20 1.93
C PRO A 109 -3.42 -25.72 0.83
N ALA A 110 -3.65 -24.97 -0.25
CA ALA A 110 -4.62 -25.37 -1.27
C ALA A 110 -4.08 -26.54 -2.12
N PRO A 111 -4.82 -27.66 -2.21
CA PRO A 111 -4.43 -28.77 -3.06
C PRO A 111 -4.41 -28.35 -4.54
N GLY A 112 -3.32 -28.68 -5.25
CA GLY A 112 -3.21 -28.47 -6.69
C GLY A 112 -2.97 -27.02 -7.16
N GLY A 113 -2.63 -26.09 -6.27
CA GLY A 113 -2.29 -24.71 -6.65
C GLY A 113 -3.50 -23.79 -6.90
N GLN A 114 -4.69 -24.17 -6.44
CA GLN A 114 -5.96 -23.46 -6.67
C GLN A 114 -6.17 -22.22 -5.78
N CYS A 115 -5.10 -21.56 -5.35
CA CYS A 115 -5.28 -20.34 -4.58
C CYS A 115 -5.92 -19.28 -5.49
N SER A 116 -7.00 -18.69 -5.02
CA SER A 116 -7.87 -17.82 -5.83
C SER A 116 -8.15 -16.48 -5.18
N ILE A 117 -7.66 -16.27 -3.94
CA ILE A 117 -7.88 -15.07 -3.14
C ILE A 117 -6.50 -14.62 -2.64
N PRO A 118 -6.13 -13.33 -2.79
CA PRO A 118 -4.86 -12.82 -2.30
C PRO A 118 -4.65 -13.11 -0.81
N SER A 119 -3.49 -13.67 -0.46
CA SER A 119 -3.09 -13.96 0.92
C SER A 119 -1.55 -13.96 1.02
N GLU A 120 -1.00 -14.21 2.23
CA GLU A 120 0.46 -14.37 2.42
C GLU A 120 1.06 -15.49 1.55
N THR A 121 0.28 -16.52 1.25
CA THR A 121 0.68 -17.68 0.43
C THR A 121 0.01 -17.71 -0.93
N CYS A 122 -0.77 -16.69 -1.31
CA CYS A 122 -1.43 -16.62 -2.61
C CYS A 122 -1.22 -15.25 -3.25
N PHE A 123 -0.45 -15.22 -4.33
CA PHE A 123 -0.16 -14.01 -5.06
C PHE A 123 -1.07 -13.88 -6.27
N CYS A 124 -1.86 -12.81 -6.33
CA CYS A 124 -2.79 -12.57 -7.43
C CYS A 124 -2.56 -11.21 -8.09
N LYS A 125 -2.90 -11.13 -9.37
CA LYS A 125 -3.07 -9.88 -10.12
C LYS A 125 -4.44 -9.84 -10.76
N THR A 126 -5.03 -8.65 -10.82
CA THR A 126 -6.35 -8.41 -11.40
C THR A 126 -6.27 -7.45 -12.58
N SER A 127 -7.29 -7.47 -13.43
CA SER A 127 -7.42 -6.57 -14.57
C SER A 127 -7.43 -5.10 -14.17
N SER A 128 -6.59 -4.27 -14.78
CA SER A 128 -6.56 -2.81 -14.57
C SER A 128 -7.59 -2.07 -15.43
N GLN A 129 -7.91 -2.59 -16.61
CA GLN A 129 -8.87 -2.01 -17.56
C GLN A 129 -10.25 -2.70 -17.53
N GLY A 130 -10.35 -3.85 -16.86
CA GLY A 130 -11.55 -4.67 -16.78
C GLY A 130 -12.53 -4.25 -15.69
N ASN A 131 -13.75 -4.77 -15.81
CA ASN A 131 -14.76 -4.62 -14.77
C ASN A 131 -14.48 -5.56 -13.58
N LEU A 132 -13.68 -5.06 -12.63
CA LEU A 132 -13.26 -5.78 -11.41
C LEU A 132 -14.42 -6.33 -10.57
N ALA A 133 -15.63 -5.79 -10.69
CA ALA A 133 -16.81 -6.26 -9.97
C ALA A 133 -17.25 -7.68 -10.37
N LEU A 134 -16.77 -8.19 -11.51
CA LEU A 134 -17.11 -9.50 -12.04
C LEU A 134 -16.15 -10.61 -11.59
N ILE A 135 -15.16 -10.29 -10.75
CA ILE A 135 -14.19 -11.24 -10.20
C ILE A 135 -14.74 -11.81 -8.86
N PRO A 136 -14.99 -13.14 -8.74
CA PRO A 136 -15.54 -13.75 -7.53
C PRO A 136 -14.64 -13.58 -6.29
N GLY A 137 -15.15 -13.21 -5.11
CA GLY A 137 -14.34 -13.18 -3.87
C GLY A 137 -13.50 -11.91 -3.61
N LEU A 138 -13.79 -10.81 -4.33
CA LEU A 138 -13.38 -9.45 -3.92
C LEU A 138 -14.41 -8.77 -3.00
N THR A 139 -15.51 -9.47 -2.68
CA THR A 139 -16.50 -9.07 -1.69
C THR A 139 -16.09 -9.55 -0.28
N PRO A 140 -16.12 -8.69 0.76
CA PRO A 140 -15.85 -9.13 2.14
C PRO A 140 -16.88 -10.16 2.58
N ALA A 141 -16.42 -11.28 3.15
CA ALA A 141 -17.30 -12.19 3.89
C ALA A 141 -17.82 -11.45 5.14
N LEU A 142 -19.15 -11.38 5.30
CA LEU A 142 -19.76 -10.84 6.52
C LEU A 142 -19.36 -11.71 7.73
N PRO A 143 -19.09 -11.12 8.90
CA PRO A 143 -18.92 -11.89 10.14
C PRO A 143 -20.24 -12.58 10.52
N PRO A 144 -20.20 -13.72 11.23
CA PRO A 144 -21.42 -14.39 11.69
C PRO A 144 -22.19 -13.46 12.63
N ASP A 145 -23.43 -13.16 12.26
CA ASP A 145 -24.36 -12.27 12.96
C ASP A 145 -24.67 -12.80 14.37
N SER A 146 -24.50 -11.92 15.36
CA SER A 146 -24.88 -12.12 16.75
C SER A 146 -26.40 -11.98 16.89
N THR A 147 -27.11 -13.09 16.90
CA THR A 147 -28.50 -13.11 17.39
C THR A 147 -28.51 -13.08 18.93
N PRO A 148 -29.37 -12.27 19.58
CA PRO A 148 -29.52 -12.29 21.03
C PRO A 148 -30.32 -13.52 21.46
N GLY A 149 -29.65 -14.48 22.10
CA GLY A 149 -30.31 -15.60 22.79
C GLY A 149 -31.01 -15.15 24.08
N PRO A 150 -32.10 -15.83 24.50
CA PRO A 150 -32.84 -15.46 25.70
C PRO A 150 -32.03 -15.79 26.96
N GLY A 151 -32.14 -14.89 27.94
CA GLY A 151 -31.34 -14.89 29.15
C GLY A 151 -31.45 -16.17 29.97
N LEU A 152 -30.34 -16.54 30.60
CA LEU A 152 -30.32 -17.52 31.67
C LEU A 152 -29.54 -16.98 32.87
N THR A 153 -30.22 -17.10 34.00
CA THR A 153 -29.90 -16.68 35.36
C THR A 153 -28.61 -17.26 35.89
N ILE A 154 -27.90 -16.43 36.65
CA ILE A 154 -26.63 -16.70 37.32
C ILE A 154 -26.88 -17.53 38.59
N THR A 155 -26.12 -18.62 38.79
CA THR A 155 -25.74 -19.09 40.14
C THR A 155 -24.27 -19.54 40.15
N PRO A 156 -23.53 -19.35 41.27
CA PRO A 156 -22.07 -19.36 41.25
C PRO A 156 -21.43 -20.65 41.81
N PHE A 157 -20.23 -20.91 41.29
CA PHE A 157 -19.02 -21.52 41.90
C PHE A 157 -19.14 -22.64 42.96
N SER A 158 -18.51 -23.79 42.65
CA SER A 158 -17.69 -24.53 43.63
C SER A 158 -16.62 -25.41 42.96
N THR A 159 -15.49 -25.49 43.66
CA THR A 159 -14.13 -26.01 43.40
C THR A 159 -13.96 -27.48 42.98
N PRO A 160 -12.75 -27.89 42.50
CA PRO A 160 -12.47 -29.24 42.00
C PRO A 160 -12.04 -30.22 43.11
N VAL A 161 -12.44 -31.50 42.98
CA VAL A 161 -11.89 -32.62 43.75
C VAL A 161 -11.64 -33.82 42.84
N SER A 162 -10.45 -34.38 43.03
CA SER A 162 -9.81 -35.57 42.44
C SER A 162 -10.57 -36.89 42.59
N THR A 163 -10.40 -37.83 41.65
CA THR A 163 -9.85 -39.20 41.89
C THR A 163 -9.65 -40.00 40.59
N PRO A 164 -8.82 -41.06 40.56
CA PRO A 164 -8.35 -41.76 39.35
C PRO A 164 -8.78 -43.24 39.22
N PHE A 165 -8.41 -43.83 38.07
CA PHE A 165 -8.35 -45.26 37.68
C PHE A 165 -9.66 -46.06 37.42
N SER A 166 -9.79 -46.60 36.21
CA SER A 166 -10.08 -48.03 36.02
C SER A 166 -9.66 -48.54 34.63
N THR A 167 -9.10 -49.73 34.64
CA THR A 167 -8.49 -50.53 33.57
C THR A 167 -9.50 -51.23 32.66
N PHE A 168 -9.15 -51.47 31.39
CA PHE A 168 -9.78 -52.49 30.54
C PHE A 168 -8.72 -53.38 29.84
N PRO A 169 -8.94 -54.71 29.74
CA PRO A 169 -8.03 -55.66 29.09
C PRO A 169 -8.32 -55.83 27.57
N PRO A 170 -7.45 -56.53 26.80
CA PRO A 170 -7.53 -56.60 25.34
C PRO A 170 -8.17 -57.91 24.85
N VAL A 171 -9.00 -57.87 23.79
CA VAL A 171 -9.33 -59.06 22.98
C VAL A 171 -9.53 -58.73 21.48
N THR A 172 -8.62 -59.31 20.70
CA THR A 172 -8.57 -59.84 19.31
C THR A 172 -9.73 -59.62 18.30
N PRO A 173 -9.42 -59.39 17.00
CA PRO A 173 -10.41 -59.08 15.96
C PRO A 173 -10.99 -60.31 15.24
N THR A 174 -12.23 -60.18 14.75
CA THR A 174 -12.86 -61.10 13.79
C THR A 174 -13.25 -60.32 12.54
N VAL A 175 -12.76 -60.76 11.38
CA VAL A 175 -13.05 -60.17 10.06
C VAL A 175 -14.36 -60.75 9.54
N THR A 176 -15.28 -59.90 9.05
CA THR A 176 -16.37 -60.32 8.17
C THR A 176 -16.61 -59.25 7.11
N SER A 177 -16.53 -59.67 5.86
CA SER A 177 -16.70 -58.85 4.65
C SER A 177 -18.17 -58.78 4.26
N THR A 178 -18.69 -57.57 4.01
CA THR A 178 -19.95 -57.35 3.28
C THR A 178 -19.84 -56.09 2.40
N LEU A 179 -20.34 -56.24 1.17
CA LEU A 179 -20.22 -55.32 0.04
C LEU A 179 -21.15 -54.09 0.15
N LEU A 180 -20.68 -53.01 -0.49
CA LEU A 180 -21.23 -51.66 -0.63
C LEU A 180 -22.51 -51.59 -1.50
N PRO A 181 -23.41 -50.62 -1.24
CA PRO A 181 -24.21 -50.01 -2.30
C PRO A 181 -24.05 -48.47 -2.39
N THR A 182 -24.15 -47.98 -3.62
CA THR A 182 -24.02 -46.60 -4.12
C THR A 182 -25.14 -45.67 -3.62
N PRO A 183 -24.89 -44.38 -3.31
CA PRO A 183 -25.96 -43.43 -2.98
C PRO A 183 -26.51 -42.69 -4.21
N ALA A 184 -27.82 -42.48 -4.19
CA ALA A 184 -28.60 -41.71 -5.16
C ALA A 184 -28.74 -40.23 -4.75
N ASP A 185 -28.94 -39.41 -5.76
CA ASP A 185 -28.97 -37.94 -5.80
C ASP A 185 -30.20 -37.32 -5.09
N THR A 186 -30.00 -36.19 -4.39
CA THR A 186 -31.10 -35.38 -3.79
C THR A 186 -30.95 -33.91 -4.17
N SER A 187 -32.00 -33.38 -4.80
CA SER A 187 -32.11 -32.03 -5.35
C SER A 187 -32.20 -30.93 -4.28
N VAL A 188 -31.44 -29.85 -4.47
CA VAL A 188 -31.38 -28.64 -3.63
C VAL A 188 -32.53 -27.65 -3.98
N PRO A 189 -33.16 -26.98 -2.99
CA PRO A 189 -34.22 -25.99 -3.22
C PRO A 189 -33.68 -24.63 -3.73
N PRO A 190 -34.50 -23.79 -4.39
CA PRO A 190 -34.04 -22.57 -5.03
C PRO A 190 -33.64 -21.47 -4.04
N THR A 191 -32.43 -20.95 -4.23
CA THR A 191 -31.79 -19.84 -3.51
C THR A 191 -32.58 -18.54 -3.66
N ALA A 192 -32.76 -17.83 -2.54
CA ALA A 192 -33.42 -16.52 -2.49
C ALA A 192 -32.68 -15.48 -3.36
N THR A 193 -33.45 -14.73 -4.14
CA THR A 193 -32.97 -13.62 -4.97
C THR A 193 -32.31 -12.56 -4.08
N PRO A 194 -31.02 -12.24 -4.28
CA PRO A 194 -30.34 -11.23 -3.48
C PRO A 194 -30.88 -9.84 -3.82
N THR A 195 -31.36 -9.13 -2.82
CA THR A 195 -31.74 -7.73 -2.91
C THR A 195 -30.48 -6.90 -3.14
N PHE A 196 -30.41 -6.23 -4.30
CA PHE A 196 -29.33 -5.32 -4.70
C PHE A 196 -29.08 -4.25 -3.64
N VAL A 197 -27.86 -4.18 -3.10
CA VAL A 197 -27.37 -2.97 -2.44
C VAL A 197 -26.68 -2.12 -3.52
N PRO A 198 -27.16 -0.90 -3.81
CA PRO A 198 -26.64 -0.09 -4.91
C PRO A 198 -25.19 0.34 -4.66
N ILE A 199 -24.39 0.27 -5.73
CA ILE A 199 -23.03 0.80 -5.79
C ILE A 199 -23.12 2.33 -5.78
N PRO A 200 -22.26 3.07 -5.04
CA PRO A 200 -22.23 4.53 -5.11
C PRO A 200 -21.99 5.02 -6.55
N GLU A 201 -23.01 5.59 -7.17
CA GLU A 201 -22.82 6.43 -8.35
C GLU A 201 -22.29 7.78 -7.89
N CYS A 202 -21.05 8.08 -8.25
CA CYS A 202 -20.44 9.33 -7.86
C CYS A 202 -20.87 10.39 -8.83
N SER A 203 -21.76 11.24 -8.34
CA SER A 203 -22.29 12.41 -9.01
C SER A 203 -22.10 13.59 -8.08
N PHE A 204 -22.15 14.78 -8.63
CA PHE A 204 -22.22 15.98 -7.84
C PHE A 204 -23.10 17.02 -8.51
N THR A 205 -23.58 17.96 -7.71
CA THR A 205 -24.42 19.07 -8.15
C THR A 205 -23.72 20.40 -7.88
N GLY A 206 -23.89 21.37 -8.77
CA GLY A 206 -23.34 22.72 -8.63
C GLY A 206 -23.56 23.53 -9.92
N SER A 207 -23.29 24.83 -9.86
CA SER A 207 -23.51 25.75 -10.98
C SER A 207 -22.57 25.46 -12.15
N GLN A 208 -23.10 25.35 -13.36
CA GLN A 208 -22.31 25.22 -14.61
C GLN A 208 -21.90 26.58 -15.20
N SER A 209 -22.38 27.69 -14.62
CA SER A 209 -22.06 29.05 -15.04
C SER A 209 -21.93 29.94 -13.81
N LEU A 210 -20.87 30.75 -13.76
CA LEU A 210 -20.59 31.72 -12.70
C LEU A 210 -20.17 33.06 -13.32
N THR A 211 -20.33 34.14 -12.58
CA THR A 211 -19.70 35.42 -12.90
C THR A 211 -18.35 35.56 -12.16
N VAL A 212 -17.44 36.37 -12.69
CA VAL A 212 -16.15 36.68 -12.04
C VAL A 212 -16.36 37.11 -10.58
N GLY A 213 -15.69 36.43 -9.64
CA GLY A 213 -15.80 36.67 -8.20
C GLY A 213 -17.00 36.01 -7.51
N GLU A 214 -17.89 35.33 -8.24
CA GLU A 214 -19.00 34.55 -7.68
C GLU A 214 -18.53 33.18 -7.19
N ALA A 215 -18.93 32.80 -5.97
CA ALA A 215 -18.64 31.48 -5.42
C ALA A 215 -19.73 30.46 -5.80
N GLY A 216 -19.34 29.42 -6.52
CA GLY A 216 -20.16 28.25 -6.79
C GLY A 216 -19.95 27.16 -5.73
N ARG A 217 -21.04 26.57 -5.24
CA ARG A 217 -21.00 25.43 -4.32
C ARG A 217 -21.23 24.12 -5.06
N TYR A 218 -20.32 23.17 -4.89
CA TYR A 218 -20.35 21.85 -5.54
C TYR A 218 -20.47 20.77 -4.47
N THR A 219 -21.50 19.93 -4.55
CA THR A 219 -21.84 18.94 -3.53
C THR A 219 -21.98 17.56 -4.13
N SER A 220 -21.20 16.61 -3.63
CA SER A 220 -21.27 15.19 -3.92
C SER A 220 -22.65 14.64 -3.54
N THR A 221 -23.22 13.89 -4.46
CA THR A 221 -24.45 13.12 -4.29
C THR A 221 -24.15 11.62 -4.19
N THR A 222 -22.89 11.24 -3.99
CA THR A 222 -22.45 9.85 -3.84
C THR A 222 -23.06 9.18 -2.60
N THR A 223 -23.69 8.01 -2.79
CA THR A 223 -24.30 7.21 -1.70
C THR A 223 -23.55 5.90 -1.47
N GLY A 224 -22.99 5.65 -0.29
CA GLY A 224 -22.30 4.38 0.02
C GLY A 224 -21.24 4.53 1.12
N ALA A 225 -20.45 3.48 1.37
CA ALA A 225 -19.28 3.57 2.25
C ALA A 225 -18.17 4.34 1.54
N VAL A 226 -17.97 5.59 1.97
CA VAL A 226 -16.99 6.52 1.42
C VAL A 226 -15.95 6.81 2.50
N ASP A 227 -14.68 6.60 2.17
CA ASP A 227 -13.57 6.93 3.07
C ASP A 227 -13.10 8.37 2.85
N VAL A 228 -13.03 8.83 1.59
CA VAL A 228 -12.54 10.17 1.23
C VAL A 228 -13.26 10.71 -0.01
N TYR A 229 -13.62 12.01 0.01
CA TYR A 229 -14.00 12.81 -1.17
C TYR A 229 -12.84 13.70 -1.58
N TYR A 230 -12.60 13.83 -2.88
CA TYR A 230 -11.51 14.61 -3.44
C TYR A 230 -12.00 15.48 -4.59
N TRP A 231 -11.72 16.78 -4.53
CA TRP A 231 -12.18 17.77 -5.52
C TRP A 231 -11.01 18.44 -6.22
N GLU A 232 -11.07 18.56 -7.54
CA GLU A 232 -10.10 19.30 -8.35
C GLU A 232 -10.78 20.29 -9.29
N THR A 233 -10.09 21.39 -9.59
CA THR A 233 -10.50 22.29 -10.67
C THR A 233 -9.37 22.43 -11.68
N VAL A 234 -9.64 22.09 -12.94
CA VAL A 234 -8.65 22.15 -14.02
C VAL A 234 -9.03 23.29 -14.96
N ALA A 235 -8.17 24.31 -15.05
CA ALA A 235 -8.17 25.21 -16.19
C ALA A 235 -7.48 24.49 -17.36
N GLY A 236 -7.93 24.64 -18.61
CA GLY A 236 -7.20 24.04 -19.74
C GLY A 236 -5.70 24.39 -19.75
N PRO A 237 -4.89 23.76 -20.62
CA PRO A 237 -3.94 22.68 -20.28
C PRO A 237 -2.86 23.00 -19.22
N VAL A 238 -3.23 23.63 -18.09
CA VAL A 238 -2.32 23.84 -16.95
C VAL A 238 -3.09 23.59 -15.63
N SER A 239 -2.55 22.69 -14.82
CA SER A 239 -3.15 22.20 -13.57
C SER A 239 -3.49 23.35 -12.61
N GLY A 240 -4.76 23.39 -12.17
CA GLY A 240 -5.32 24.47 -11.37
C GLY A 240 -4.97 24.40 -9.89
N THR A 241 -5.28 25.49 -9.20
CA THR A 241 -5.07 25.74 -7.77
C THR A 241 -5.68 24.65 -6.90
N TYR A 242 -4.85 24.04 -6.05
CA TYR A 242 -5.17 22.95 -5.13
C TYR A 242 -5.90 23.50 -3.90
N VAL A 243 -7.16 23.10 -3.69
CA VAL A 243 -7.85 23.27 -2.41
C VAL A 243 -8.09 21.88 -1.83
N PRO A 244 -7.19 21.35 -0.99
CA PRO A 244 -7.44 20.11 -0.29
C PRO A 244 -8.50 20.38 0.79
N SER A 245 -9.70 19.84 0.61
CA SER A 245 -10.66 19.73 1.69
C SER A 245 -10.86 18.26 2.03
N ASN A 246 -10.32 17.83 3.17
CA ASN A 246 -10.54 16.51 3.72
C ASN A 246 -12.04 16.32 4.07
N ILE A 247 -12.61 15.15 3.79
CA ILE A 247 -13.84 14.55 4.40
C ILE A 247 -15.19 15.23 4.12
N VAL A 248 -15.25 16.43 3.54
CA VAL A 248 -16.54 17.10 3.29
C VAL A 248 -17.10 16.76 1.90
N SER A 249 -18.37 16.35 1.86
CA SER A 249 -19.09 16.07 0.62
C SER A 249 -19.37 17.31 -0.23
N SER A 250 -18.96 18.53 0.18
CA SER A 250 -19.14 19.75 -0.59
C SER A 250 -17.93 20.68 -0.55
N VAL A 251 -17.66 21.36 -1.67
CA VAL A 251 -16.61 22.38 -1.84
C VAL A 251 -17.20 23.68 -2.42
N ASP A 252 -16.73 24.84 -1.95
CA ASP A 252 -17.02 26.15 -2.55
C ASP A 252 -15.81 26.56 -3.42
N TRP A 253 -16.06 27.01 -4.64
CA TRP A 253 -15.03 27.44 -5.59
C TRP A 253 -15.40 28.75 -6.27
N SER A 254 -14.43 29.63 -6.44
CA SER A 254 -14.56 30.91 -7.14
C SER A 254 -13.27 31.25 -7.89
N THR A 255 -13.36 32.08 -8.91
CA THR A 255 -12.19 32.65 -9.58
C THR A 255 -12.44 34.08 -10.04
N ASP A 256 -11.39 34.89 -10.05
CA ASP A 256 -11.40 36.24 -10.60
C ASP A 256 -11.07 36.28 -12.10
N THR A 257 -10.74 35.13 -12.70
CA THR A 257 -10.37 35.02 -14.11
C THR A 257 -11.50 34.40 -14.93
N PRO A 258 -12.02 35.09 -15.96
CA PRO A 258 -13.01 34.51 -16.87
C PRO A 258 -12.40 33.38 -17.70
N GLY A 259 -13.18 32.35 -18.03
CA GLY A 259 -12.69 31.19 -18.76
C GLY A 259 -13.53 29.93 -18.59
N SER A 260 -13.08 28.85 -19.23
CA SER A 260 -13.66 27.51 -19.07
C SER A 260 -12.81 26.70 -18.10
N TYR A 261 -13.46 26.07 -17.12
CA TYR A 261 -12.82 25.22 -16.12
C TYR A 261 -13.58 23.90 -16.03
N THR A 262 -12.94 22.88 -15.48
CA THR A 262 -13.58 21.58 -15.19
C THR A 262 -13.47 21.32 -13.70
N ILE A 263 -14.59 21.02 -13.04
CA ILE A 263 -14.60 20.51 -11.68
C ILE A 263 -14.62 18.99 -11.72
N GLN A 264 -13.77 18.35 -10.94
CA GLN A 264 -13.68 16.90 -10.81
C GLN A 264 -13.93 16.48 -9.36
N LEU A 265 -14.66 15.39 -9.17
CA LEU A 265 -14.89 14.70 -7.91
C LEU A 265 -14.36 13.27 -8.05
N ALA A 266 -13.39 12.89 -7.22
CA ALA A 266 -13.02 11.50 -7.00
C ALA A 266 -13.50 11.06 -5.61
N VAL A 267 -13.96 9.82 -5.50
CA VAL A 267 -14.33 9.24 -4.20
C VAL A 267 -13.53 7.98 -4.00
N MET A 268 -12.93 7.84 -2.81
CA MET A 268 -12.14 6.68 -2.43
C MET A 268 -12.94 5.78 -1.49
N GLY A 269 -12.91 4.49 -1.76
CA GLY A 269 -13.54 3.46 -0.93
C GLY A 269 -12.56 2.81 0.05
N PRO A 270 -13.03 1.84 0.85
CA PRO A 270 -12.23 1.07 1.80
C PRO A 270 -10.93 0.55 1.20
N GLY A 271 -9.79 0.89 1.82
CA GLY A 271 -8.47 0.47 1.34
C GLY A 271 -7.82 1.43 0.33
N GLY A 272 -8.29 2.68 0.26
CA GLY A 272 -7.61 3.76 -0.47
C GLY A 272 -7.61 3.59 -1.99
N VAL A 273 -8.48 2.73 -2.51
CA VAL A 273 -8.70 2.57 -3.94
C VAL A 273 -9.73 3.58 -4.41
N SER A 274 -9.50 4.20 -5.57
CA SER A 274 -10.49 5.08 -6.22
C SER A 274 -11.76 4.27 -6.49
N ALA A 275 -12.84 4.57 -5.76
CA ALA A 275 -14.14 3.93 -5.94
C ALA A 275 -14.82 4.42 -7.23
N CYS A 276 -14.60 5.68 -7.61
CA CYS A 276 -15.24 6.32 -8.75
C CYS A 276 -14.67 7.74 -8.97
N GLN A 277 -14.88 8.28 -10.18
CA GLN A 277 -14.58 9.68 -10.52
C GLN A 277 -15.69 10.26 -11.42
N ASN A 278 -15.97 11.55 -11.27
CA ASN A 278 -16.90 12.31 -12.10
C ASN A 278 -16.33 13.71 -12.36
N SER A 279 -16.62 14.30 -13.52
CA SER A 279 -16.18 15.65 -13.87
C SER A 279 -17.26 16.42 -14.62
N SER A 280 -17.38 17.72 -14.35
CA SER A 280 -18.34 18.61 -14.99
C SER A 280 -17.69 19.94 -15.40
N PRO A 281 -17.92 20.42 -16.64
CA PRO A 281 -17.41 21.71 -17.09
C PRO A 281 -18.19 22.88 -16.47
N ILE A 282 -17.50 24.00 -16.26
CA ILE A 282 -18.06 25.25 -15.77
C ILE A 282 -17.52 26.44 -16.59
N ILE A 283 -18.37 27.42 -16.87
CA ILE A 283 -18.02 28.65 -17.60
C ILE A 283 -18.07 29.84 -16.65
N VAL A 284 -17.00 30.64 -16.60
CA VAL A 284 -16.93 31.89 -15.83
C VAL A 284 -16.95 33.08 -16.77
N ASP A 285 -18.01 33.88 -16.71
CA ASP A 285 -18.20 35.06 -17.56
C ASP A 285 -17.78 36.35 -16.84
N GLN A 286 -17.30 37.34 -17.59
CA GLN A 286 -17.00 38.65 -17.03
C GLN A 286 -18.28 39.33 -16.55
N SER A 287 -18.22 40.00 -15.40
CA SER A 287 -19.30 40.89 -14.98
C SER A 287 -19.51 41.96 -16.06
N GLY A 288 -20.68 42.01 -16.68
CA GLY A 288 -21.02 43.07 -17.63
C GLY A 288 -20.91 44.47 -17.01
N PRO A 289 -20.71 45.53 -17.80
CA PRO A 289 -20.67 46.89 -17.27
C PRO A 289 -21.99 47.21 -16.57
N THR A 290 -21.94 47.39 -15.24
CA THR A 290 -23.08 47.92 -14.49
C THR A 290 -23.37 49.33 -14.99
N PRO A 291 -24.62 49.69 -15.33
CA PRO A 291 -24.95 51.06 -15.69
C PRO A 291 -24.67 51.98 -14.50
N THR A 292 -23.91 53.05 -14.79
CA THR A 292 -23.56 54.14 -13.88
C THR A 292 -24.76 54.60 -13.05
N PRO A 293 -24.69 54.59 -11.71
CA PRO A 293 -25.68 55.28 -10.89
C PRO A 293 -25.47 56.79 -11.06
N THR A 294 -26.48 57.47 -11.59
CA THR A 294 -26.54 58.93 -11.68
C THR A 294 -26.51 59.54 -10.29
N ASN A 295 -25.63 60.53 -10.11
CA ASN A 295 -25.53 61.41 -8.95
C ASN A 295 -26.90 61.90 -8.44
N ASN A 296 -27.16 61.76 -7.14
CA ASN A 296 -27.88 62.78 -6.38
C ASN A 296 -27.44 62.73 -4.90
N PRO A 297 -27.21 63.88 -4.24
CA PRO A 297 -26.53 63.94 -2.96
C PRO A 297 -27.49 63.73 -1.77
N ALA A 298 -26.93 63.21 -0.67
CA ALA A 298 -27.52 63.12 0.66
C ALA A 298 -27.96 64.50 1.19
N PRO A 299 -28.91 64.60 2.15
CA PRO A 299 -28.63 64.33 3.58
C PRO A 299 -29.83 63.65 4.29
N SER A 300 -29.82 63.11 5.52
CA SER A 300 -29.10 63.40 6.77
C SER A 300 -29.46 62.34 7.84
N THR A 301 -28.62 62.27 8.87
CA THR A 301 -28.87 61.85 10.28
C THR A 301 -28.60 60.39 10.69
N PRO A 302 -27.66 60.15 11.64
CA PRO A 302 -27.56 58.88 12.36
C PRO A 302 -28.35 58.92 13.67
N THR A 303 -29.14 57.89 13.93
CA THR A 303 -29.76 57.61 15.24
C THR A 303 -29.03 56.41 15.87
N PRO A 304 -28.54 56.48 17.12
CA PRO A 304 -27.93 55.35 17.78
C PRO A 304 -29.00 54.51 18.47
N THR A 305 -29.20 53.26 18.04
CA THR A 305 -30.01 52.29 18.78
C THR A 305 -29.09 51.27 19.42
N ASN A 306 -28.93 51.38 20.74
CA ASN A 306 -28.35 50.36 21.61
C ASN A 306 -29.16 49.07 21.49
N ASN A 307 -28.54 47.98 21.03
CA ASN A 307 -29.05 46.63 21.20
C ASN A 307 -28.05 45.82 22.03
N PRO A 308 -28.47 45.12 23.12
CA PRO A 308 -27.55 44.31 23.92
C PRO A 308 -26.96 43.16 23.10
N ALA A 309 -25.65 42.98 23.20
CA ALA A 309 -24.91 41.91 22.56
C ALA A 309 -25.44 40.54 23.02
N LEU A 310 -25.87 39.73 22.05
CA LEU A 310 -26.12 38.30 22.22
C LEU A 310 -24.76 37.62 22.52
N PRO A 311 -24.64 36.79 23.57
CA PRO A 311 -23.35 36.18 23.90
C PRO A 311 -22.91 35.24 22.77
N THR A 312 -21.72 35.51 22.24
CA THR A 312 -21.00 34.67 21.29
C THR A 312 -20.83 33.26 21.89
N PRO A 313 -21.24 32.18 21.21
CA PRO A 313 -20.96 30.84 21.70
C PRO A 313 -19.45 30.57 21.64
N THR A 314 -18.89 30.23 22.79
CA THR A 314 -17.52 29.75 22.98
C THR A 314 -17.22 28.61 22.01
N PRO A 315 -16.08 28.61 21.28
CA PRO A 315 -15.70 27.47 20.45
C PRO A 315 -15.49 26.25 21.34
N SER A 316 -16.33 25.24 21.14
CA SER A 316 -16.20 23.92 21.76
C SER A 316 -14.96 23.25 21.17
N VAL A 317 -13.95 23.00 22.01
CA VAL A 317 -12.74 22.27 21.64
C VAL A 317 -13.16 20.84 21.31
N SER A 318 -13.21 20.50 20.02
CA SER A 318 -13.39 19.13 19.57
C SER A 318 -12.18 18.31 20.04
N PRO A 319 -12.37 17.17 20.73
CA PRO A 319 -11.25 16.34 21.15
C PRO A 319 -10.48 15.85 19.93
N LEU A 320 -9.15 15.91 20.03
CA LEU A 320 -8.21 15.44 19.01
C LEU A 320 -8.55 13.98 18.65
N PRO A 321 -8.65 13.61 17.36
CA PRO A 321 -8.85 12.23 16.96
C PRO A 321 -7.76 11.35 17.56
N PRO A 322 -8.08 10.11 18.02
CA PRO A 322 -7.10 9.20 18.57
C PRO A 322 -5.98 8.96 17.55
N SER A 323 -4.73 9.06 18.00
CA SER A 323 -3.56 8.81 17.17
C SER A 323 -3.74 7.49 16.40
N PRO A 324 -3.50 7.46 15.07
CA PRO A 324 -3.61 6.24 14.31
C PRO A 324 -2.74 5.16 14.98
N SER A 325 -3.22 3.92 15.02
CA SER A 325 -2.52 2.77 15.60
C SER A 325 -1.30 2.32 14.76
N TYR A 326 -0.77 3.22 13.93
CA TYR A 326 0.31 3.01 12.98
C TYR A 326 0.97 4.36 12.63
N LYS A 327 2.21 4.31 12.14
CA LYS A 327 2.93 5.44 11.53
C LYS A 327 2.79 5.39 10.02
N ARG A 328 2.69 6.55 9.40
CA ARG A 328 2.56 6.67 7.94
C ARG A 328 3.90 6.94 7.28
N VAL A 329 4.06 6.43 6.05
CA VAL A 329 5.26 6.63 5.23
C VAL A 329 4.89 6.90 3.78
N PHE A 330 5.69 7.73 3.11
CA PHE A 330 5.58 8.02 1.68
C PHE A 330 6.93 8.37 1.06
N VAL A 331 7.00 8.35 -0.27
CA VAL A 331 8.14 8.88 -1.03
C VAL A 331 7.81 10.26 -1.58
N SER A 332 8.69 11.25 -1.46
CA SER A 332 8.38 12.63 -1.83
C SER A 332 7.98 12.76 -3.30
N SER A 333 6.88 13.45 -3.60
CA SER A 333 6.53 13.81 -4.98
C SER A 333 7.53 14.79 -5.64
N GLY A 334 8.23 15.57 -4.84
CA GLY A 334 9.29 16.47 -5.26
C GLY A 334 10.60 15.72 -5.44
N ILE A 335 11.40 16.20 -6.38
CA ILE A 335 12.75 15.72 -6.68
C ILE A 335 13.74 16.83 -6.35
N TYR A 336 14.89 16.46 -5.79
CA TYR A 336 15.84 17.40 -5.22
C TYR A 336 17.27 17.01 -5.56
N SER A 337 18.09 18.02 -5.85
CA SER A 337 19.54 17.85 -5.85
C SER A 337 20.04 17.39 -4.47
N GLY A 338 21.29 16.97 -4.39
CA GLY A 338 21.97 16.67 -3.12
C GLY A 338 21.98 17.83 -2.12
N ASN A 339 21.73 19.08 -2.54
CA ASN A 339 21.54 20.21 -1.64
C ASN A 339 20.10 20.22 -1.08
N LEU A 340 19.87 19.43 -0.04
CA LEU A 340 18.60 19.37 0.69
C LEU A 340 18.50 20.42 1.79
N GLY A 341 19.59 21.14 2.09
CA GLY A 341 19.71 22.02 3.25
C GLY A 341 20.08 21.25 4.52
N GLY A 342 20.82 20.15 4.39
CA GLY A 342 21.10 19.21 5.48
C GLY A 342 19.90 18.34 5.85
N ARG A 343 20.08 17.46 6.84
CA ARG A 343 18.98 16.62 7.37
C ARG A 343 17.79 17.44 7.85
N ALA A 344 18.03 18.58 8.51
CA ALA A 344 16.95 19.48 8.92
C ALA A 344 16.17 20.08 7.73
N GLY A 345 16.86 20.39 6.62
CA GLY A 345 16.22 20.85 5.39
C GLY A 345 15.41 19.74 4.71
N ALA A 346 15.90 18.50 4.74
CA ALA A 346 15.17 17.33 4.25
C ALA A 346 13.90 17.06 5.09
N ASP A 347 13.99 17.15 6.41
CA ASP A 347 12.84 17.06 7.32
C ASP A 347 11.79 18.15 7.01
N ALA A 348 12.23 19.40 6.81
CA ALA A 348 11.35 20.51 6.45
C ALA A 348 10.64 20.29 5.11
N LYS A 349 11.30 19.66 4.14
CA LYS A 349 10.68 19.26 2.86
C LYS A 349 9.60 18.19 3.07
N CYS A 350 9.89 17.17 3.87
CA CYS A 350 8.89 16.15 4.23
C CYS A 350 7.69 16.76 4.96
N GLN A 351 7.92 17.65 5.92
CA GLN A 351 6.85 18.35 6.62
C GLN A 351 6.03 19.22 5.67
N SER A 352 6.67 20.02 4.81
CA SER A 352 5.97 20.87 3.84
C SER A 352 5.10 20.07 2.87
N MET A 353 5.55 18.88 2.46
CA MET A 353 4.75 17.98 1.62
C MET A 353 3.56 17.42 2.37
N ALA A 354 3.77 16.96 3.60
CA ALA A 354 2.69 16.46 4.43
C ALA A 354 1.65 17.55 4.75
N ASP A 355 2.09 18.79 4.96
CA ASP A 355 1.22 19.95 5.18
C ASP A 355 0.44 20.31 3.89
N SER A 356 1.05 20.16 2.71
CA SER A 356 0.42 20.49 1.42
C SER A 356 -0.84 19.68 1.14
N VAL A 357 -0.91 18.47 1.68
CA VAL A 357 -2.05 17.54 1.59
C VAL A 357 -2.73 17.35 2.96
N SER A 358 -2.44 18.23 3.93
CA SER A 358 -3.04 18.26 5.27
C SER A 358 -3.02 16.91 6.00
N LEU A 359 -1.94 16.14 5.87
CA LEU A 359 -1.78 14.85 6.55
C LEU A 359 -1.73 14.98 8.06
N GLY A 360 -1.36 16.16 8.58
CA GLY A 360 -1.08 16.37 10.00
C GLY A 360 0.11 15.55 10.49
N GLY A 361 0.39 15.61 11.80
CA GLY A 361 1.54 14.93 12.39
C GLY A 361 2.88 15.64 12.11
N SER A 362 3.95 15.06 12.62
CA SER A 362 5.32 15.53 12.36
C SER A 362 6.03 14.56 11.43
N TRP A 363 6.79 15.07 10.47
CA TRP A 363 7.40 14.28 9.41
C TRP A 363 8.89 14.52 9.31
N LYS A 364 9.66 13.45 9.11
CA LYS A 364 11.10 13.51 8.91
C LYS A 364 11.56 12.66 7.74
N ALA A 365 12.67 13.07 7.15
CA ALA A 365 13.31 12.34 6.07
C ALA A 365 14.07 11.12 6.62
N TRP A 366 13.95 9.99 5.92
CA TRP A 366 14.83 8.85 6.13
C TRP A 366 16.16 9.10 5.41
N LEU A 367 17.05 9.81 6.12
CA LEU A 367 18.27 10.36 5.55
C LEU A 367 19.37 10.40 6.61
N SER A 368 20.59 10.05 6.23
CA SER A 368 21.78 10.11 7.09
C SER A 368 22.88 10.96 6.48
N ASP A 369 23.67 11.60 7.33
CA ASP A 369 24.88 12.33 7.00
C ASP A 369 25.91 12.16 8.13
N ASN A 370 27.02 12.90 8.09
CA ASN A 370 28.04 12.81 9.14
C ASN A 370 27.57 13.31 10.52
N THR A 371 26.45 14.03 10.59
CA THR A 371 25.90 14.62 11.82
C THR A 371 24.89 13.70 12.50
N GLY A 372 24.30 12.74 11.77
CA GLY A 372 23.44 11.73 12.35
C GLY A 372 22.67 10.87 11.35
N SER A 373 21.83 9.99 11.88
CA SER A 373 21.01 9.05 11.12
C SER A 373 19.66 8.82 11.82
N PRO A 374 18.66 8.20 11.16
CA PRO A 374 17.40 7.80 11.82
C PRO A 374 17.60 6.96 13.09
N TYR A 375 18.60 6.08 13.11
CA TYR A 375 18.95 5.28 14.28
C TYR A 375 19.43 6.12 15.47
N TYR A 376 20.36 7.05 15.26
CA TYR A 376 20.96 7.86 16.34
C TYR A 376 20.15 9.11 16.71
N ASP A 377 19.25 9.57 15.84
CA ASP A 377 18.34 10.67 16.15
C ASP A 377 17.26 10.22 17.15
N SER A 378 17.31 10.74 18.38
CA SER A 378 16.33 10.44 19.43
C SER A 378 14.93 10.98 19.12
N SER A 379 14.84 11.97 18.24
CA SER A 379 13.58 12.53 17.76
C SER A 379 13.10 11.90 16.46
N PHE A 380 13.79 10.87 15.96
CA PHE A 380 13.24 9.95 14.97
C PHE A 380 12.57 8.78 15.69
N THR A 381 11.26 8.63 15.53
CA THR A 381 10.48 7.67 16.31
C THR A 381 10.77 6.24 15.90
N LYS A 382 11.26 5.44 16.85
CA LYS A 382 11.35 3.97 16.72
C LYS A 382 10.00 3.36 17.09
N SER A 383 9.07 3.40 16.14
CA SER A 383 7.69 2.97 16.37
C SER A 383 7.60 1.51 16.84
N THR A 384 6.84 1.28 17.92
CA THR A 384 6.42 -0.07 18.35
C THR A 384 5.13 -0.54 17.67
N VAL A 385 4.50 0.33 16.88
CA VAL A 385 3.32 0.06 16.07
C VAL A 385 3.69 0.04 14.57
N PRO A 386 2.84 -0.52 13.70
CA PRO A 386 3.17 -0.68 12.28
C PRO A 386 3.47 0.62 11.55
N TYR A 387 4.34 0.55 10.55
CA TYR A 387 4.48 1.53 9.47
C TYR A 387 3.59 1.11 8.30
N LYS A 388 2.84 2.06 7.74
CA LYS A 388 1.91 1.82 6.63
C LYS A 388 2.01 2.91 5.56
N LEU A 389 1.71 2.52 4.32
CA LEU A 389 1.52 3.50 3.24
C LEU A 389 0.36 4.44 3.56
N LEU A 390 0.50 5.71 3.16
CA LEU A 390 -0.50 6.77 3.37
C LEU A 390 -1.91 6.39 2.96
N TYR A 391 -2.03 5.87 1.73
CA TYR A 391 -3.29 5.53 1.11
C TYR A 391 -3.41 4.02 1.02
N GLY A 392 -4.54 3.51 1.52
CA GLY A 392 -4.83 2.09 1.58
C GLY A 392 -4.22 1.32 2.75
N GLY A 393 -3.30 1.91 3.51
CA GLY A 393 -2.84 1.36 4.78
C GLY A 393 -2.11 0.02 4.66
N LEU A 394 -1.51 -0.25 3.50
CA LEU A 394 -0.68 -1.43 3.27
C LEU A 394 0.49 -1.44 4.26
N LEU A 395 0.75 -2.60 4.84
CA LEU A 395 1.83 -2.80 5.79
C LEU A 395 3.18 -2.63 5.09
N ILE A 396 4.01 -1.74 5.61
CA ILE A 396 5.42 -1.59 5.21
C ILE A 396 6.30 -2.40 6.17
N ALA A 397 6.07 -2.23 7.47
CA ALA A 397 6.75 -2.95 8.53
C ALA A 397 5.88 -2.96 9.80
N ASN A 398 5.96 -4.01 10.60
CA ASN A 398 5.18 -4.19 11.83
C ASN A 398 5.62 -3.26 12.97
N ASN A 399 6.88 -2.81 12.96
CA ASN A 399 7.48 -1.91 13.93
C ASN A 399 8.89 -1.51 13.45
N TRP A 400 9.66 -0.80 14.28
CA TRP A 400 11.03 -0.39 13.97
C TRP A 400 11.98 -1.56 13.69
N ALA A 401 11.88 -2.66 14.44
CA ALA A 401 12.76 -3.80 14.25
C ALA A 401 12.52 -4.47 12.88
N ASP A 402 11.26 -4.57 12.45
CA ASP A 402 10.89 -5.06 11.10
C ASP A 402 11.34 -4.07 10.01
N LEU A 403 11.12 -2.76 10.21
CA LEU A 403 11.57 -1.73 9.25
C LEU A 403 13.09 -1.78 9.01
N THR A 404 13.84 -2.21 10.02
CA THR A 404 15.31 -2.22 10.02
C THR A 404 15.94 -3.60 9.88
N ASP A 405 15.17 -4.64 9.53
CA ASP A 405 15.67 -6.01 9.37
C ASP A 405 16.28 -6.30 7.98
N GLY A 406 16.10 -5.37 7.04
CA GLY A 406 16.58 -5.47 5.66
C GLY A 406 15.53 -5.93 4.65
N THR A 407 14.27 -6.11 5.08
CA THR A 407 13.13 -6.39 4.21
C THR A 407 11.92 -5.54 4.57
N LEU A 408 11.03 -5.32 3.60
CA LEU A 408 9.74 -4.67 3.77
C LEU A 408 8.63 -5.63 3.39
N ALA A 409 7.47 -5.49 4.04
CA ALA A 409 6.27 -6.24 3.65
C ALA A 409 5.70 -5.75 2.30
N ASN A 410 5.81 -4.45 2.01
CA ASN A 410 5.49 -3.81 0.73
C ASN A 410 6.49 -2.68 0.44
N ALA A 411 6.64 -2.28 -0.81
CA ALA A 411 7.53 -1.18 -1.17
C ALA A 411 6.93 0.18 -0.80
N ILE A 412 7.78 1.18 -0.63
CA ILE A 412 7.37 2.57 -0.40
C ILE A 412 7.37 3.29 -1.75
N TYR A 413 6.22 3.24 -2.45
CA TYR A 413 6.11 3.74 -3.83
C TYR A 413 5.04 4.82 -4.02
N LEU A 414 4.25 5.15 -3.00
CA LEU A 414 3.23 6.21 -3.08
C LEU A 414 3.76 7.53 -2.52
N ASP A 415 3.43 8.62 -3.20
CA ASP A 415 3.73 9.98 -2.75
C ASP A 415 2.72 10.55 -1.76
N GLU A 416 2.94 11.79 -1.29
CA GLU A 416 2.07 12.44 -0.31
C GLU A 416 0.64 12.64 -0.79
N ARG A 417 0.37 12.48 -2.10
CA ARG A 417 -0.95 12.64 -2.73
C ARG A 417 -1.57 11.28 -3.08
N GLY A 418 -0.81 10.20 -2.93
CA GLY A 418 -1.24 8.83 -3.24
C GLY A 418 -0.96 8.39 -4.66
N TRP A 419 -0.17 9.15 -5.43
CA TRP A 419 0.27 8.74 -6.75
C TRP A 419 1.48 7.82 -6.66
N SER A 420 1.57 6.88 -7.61
CA SER A 420 2.78 6.08 -7.76
C SER A 420 3.94 6.98 -8.16
N ALA A 421 4.95 7.02 -7.31
CA ALA A 421 6.26 7.59 -7.57
C ALA A 421 7.27 6.46 -7.74
N ALA A 422 6.93 5.44 -8.54
CA ALA A 422 7.83 4.38 -8.94
C ALA A 422 8.94 4.90 -9.87
N ASP A 423 9.99 4.09 -10.07
CA ASP A 423 11.11 4.35 -10.98
C ASP A 423 12.07 5.45 -10.53
N VAL A 424 12.56 5.35 -9.30
CA VAL A 424 13.37 6.42 -8.73
C VAL A 424 14.46 5.92 -7.82
N ASP A 425 15.62 6.52 -8.03
CA ASP A 425 16.65 6.69 -7.02
C ASP A 425 16.09 7.62 -5.92
N ILE A 426 16.36 7.27 -4.66
CA ILE A 426 15.93 8.03 -3.48
C ILE A 426 17.18 8.34 -2.66
N TRP A 427 17.42 9.60 -2.33
CA TRP A 427 18.51 9.98 -1.44
C TRP A 427 18.30 9.38 -0.03
N THR A 428 19.30 8.67 0.47
CA THR A 428 19.21 8.02 1.79
C THR A 428 20.52 8.10 2.57
N ASN A 429 21.65 7.65 1.98
CA ASN A 429 22.89 7.29 2.69
C ASN A 429 22.64 6.51 3.99
N THR A 430 21.58 5.70 4.03
CA THR A 430 21.10 5.07 5.26
C THR A 430 21.07 3.56 5.04
N THR A 431 21.73 2.80 5.91
CA THR A 431 21.70 1.34 5.89
C THR A 431 20.34 0.80 6.30
N THR A 432 20.12 -0.50 6.12
CA THR A 432 18.95 -1.20 6.65
C THR A 432 18.76 -1.01 8.15
N GLU A 433 19.83 -0.84 8.91
CA GLU A 433 19.76 -0.62 10.36
C GLU A 433 19.36 0.82 10.74
N GLY A 434 19.09 1.70 9.77
CA GLY A 434 18.82 3.13 10.00
C GLY A 434 20.09 3.92 10.35
N LYS A 435 21.28 3.36 10.12
CA LYS A 435 22.57 4.01 10.38
C LYS A 435 23.12 4.64 9.11
N MET A 436 24.08 5.53 9.24
CA MET A 436 24.80 6.05 8.08
C MET A 436 25.55 4.92 7.35
N ALA A 437 25.38 4.85 6.02
CA ALA A 437 26.01 3.82 5.18
C ALA A 437 27.48 4.13 4.90
N SER A 438 27.82 5.38 4.59
CA SER A 438 29.21 5.79 4.39
C SER A 438 29.44 7.26 4.77
N THR A 439 30.64 7.54 5.28
CA THR A 439 31.16 8.90 5.54
C THR A 439 32.01 9.45 4.38
N ALA A 440 32.36 8.61 3.41
CA ALA A 440 33.24 8.99 2.30
C ALA A 440 32.41 9.37 1.08
N ASN A 441 32.21 10.68 0.87
CA ASN A 441 31.56 11.25 -0.32
C ASN A 441 30.24 10.57 -0.70
N ALA A 442 29.38 10.33 0.30
CA ALA A 442 28.15 9.55 0.16
C ALA A 442 26.89 10.29 0.64
N ASP A 443 27.03 11.54 1.07
CA ASP A 443 25.95 12.39 1.61
C ASP A 443 25.90 13.75 0.95
N CYS A 444 26.55 13.96 -0.21
CA CYS A 444 26.57 15.27 -0.86
C CYS A 444 27.09 16.42 0.02
N GLY A 445 28.09 16.13 0.87
CA GLY A 445 28.66 17.11 1.79
C GLY A 445 27.61 17.56 2.80
N ASP A 446 27.10 16.60 3.57
CA ASP A 446 26.00 16.78 4.53
C ASP A 446 24.71 17.33 3.93
N TRP A 447 24.44 16.93 2.69
CA TRP A 447 23.30 17.35 1.90
C TRP A 447 23.20 18.87 1.71
N LEU A 448 24.37 19.52 1.56
CA LEU A 448 24.50 20.97 1.34
C LEU A 448 25.03 21.32 -0.05
N GLN A 449 25.31 20.32 -0.89
CA GLN A 449 25.97 20.52 -2.19
C GLN A 449 25.17 19.92 -3.35
N SER A 450 25.19 20.62 -4.48
CA SER A 450 24.57 20.20 -5.74
C SER A 450 25.62 20.20 -6.88
N ILE A 451 26.76 19.55 -6.63
CA ILE A 451 27.92 19.54 -7.55
C ILE A 451 28.09 18.16 -8.20
N SER A 452 28.52 18.11 -9.45
CA SER A 452 28.68 16.87 -10.24
C SER A 452 29.91 16.03 -9.89
N THR A 453 30.78 16.52 -9.01
CA THR A 453 31.99 15.81 -8.56
C THR A 453 31.85 15.22 -7.16
N SER A 454 30.70 15.43 -6.52
CA SER A 454 30.32 14.84 -5.23
C SER A 454 29.19 13.86 -5.46
N PHE A 455 29.08 12.86 -4.58
CA PHE A 455 28.11 11.80 -4.72
C PHE A 455 27.31 11.61 -3.42
N GLY A 456 26.07 11.12 -3.59
CA GLY A 456 25.21 10.68 -2.51
C GLY A 456 24.85 9.21 -2.71
N LEU A 457 24.71 8.45 -1.63
CA LEU A 457 24.16 7.09 -1.67
C LEU A 457 22.64 7.14 -1.73
N ILE A 458 22.07 6.21 -2.48
CA ILE A 458 20.64 6.11 -2.74
C ILE A 458 20.05 4.76 -2.30
N GLY A 459 18.75 4.75 -2.06
CA GLY A 459 17.90 3.58 -2.17
C GLY A 459 17.09 3.60 -3.47
N GLU A 460 16.34 2.53 -3.72
CA GLU A 460 15.49 2.35 -4.92
C GLU A 460 14.10 1.86 -4.50
N ASN A 461 13.03 2.26 -5.19
CA ASN A 461 11.69 1.72 -4.93
C ASN A 461 11.15 0.83 -6.05
N LEU A 462 11.89 0.72 -7.17
CA LEU A 462 11.55 -0.10 -8.33
C LEU A 462 12.82 -0.71 -8.95
N LEU A 463 12.73 -1.96 -9.41
CA LEU A 463 13.76 -2.64 -10.19
C LEU A 463 13.83 -2.04 -11.60
N ILE A 464 14.98 -1.47 -11.97
CA ILE A 464 15.33 -1.08 -13.34
C ILE A 464 15.94 -2.26 -14.09
N SER A 465 15.37 -3.46 -13.93
CA SER A 465 15.63 -4.59 -14.82
C SER A 465 14.39 -4.82 -15.69
N ASN A 466 14.53 -5.61 -16.74
CA ASN A 466 13.46 -6.08 -17.62
C ASN A 466 12.31 -6.84 -16.89
N ASP A 467 12.35 -6.91 -15.56
CA ASP A 467 11.30 -7.33 -14.64
C ASP A 467 10.86 -6.10 -13.82
N GLU A 468 9.75 -5.47 -14.20
CA GLU A 468 9.09 -4.38 -13.46
C GLU A 468 8.64 -4.91 -12.08
N GLY A 469 9.46 -4.72 -11.05
CA GLY A 469 9.17 -5.20 -9.70
C GLY A 469 9.51 -4.16 -8.64
N TYR A 470 8.61 -3.97 -7.68
CA TYR A 470 8.83 -3.06 -6.56
C TYR A 470 9.90 -3.60 -5.59
N ILE A 471 10.74 -2.72 -5.06
CA ILE A 471 11.83 -3.10 -4.15
C ILE A 471 11.30 -3.24 -2.73
N THR A 472 11.46 -4.44 -2.16
CA THR A 472 11.09 -4.76 -0.77
C THR A 472 12.24 -5.40 0.00
N ASP A 473 13.45 -5.40 -0.55
CA ASP A 473 14.65 -5.83 0.14
C ASP A 473 15.54 -4.63 0.47
N PHE A 474 16.72 -4.89 1.04
CA PHE A 474 17.65 -3.89 1.56
C PHE A 474 17.93 -2.70 0.61
N ARG A 475 17.79 -2.89 -0.70
CA ARG A 475 18.00 -1.85 -1.71
C ARG A 475 17.02 -0.68 -1.57
N TRP A 476 15.90 -0.87 -0.87
CA TRP A 476 14.95 0.22 -0.62
C TRP A 476 15.61 1.42 0.05
N THR A 477 16.61 1.16 0.90
CA THR A 477 17.34 2.18 1.65
C THR A 477 18.81 2.25 1.28
N ASP A 478 19.45 1.13 0.96
CA ASP A 478 20.87 1.07 0.65
C ASP A 478 21.09 0.20 -0.58
N ALA A 479 20.94 0.80 -1.75
CA ALA A 479 21.20 0.11 -3.02
C ALA A 479 22.70 -0.12 -3.25
N ASN A 480 23.57 0.41 -2.38
CA ASN A 480 25.03 0.48 -2.58
C ASN A 480 25.39 1.11 -3.94
N ILE A 481 24.58 2.09 -4.35
CA ILE A 481 24.72 2.85 -5.58
C ILE A 481 24.82 4.32 -5.19
N SER A 482 25.73 5.04 -5.83
CA SER A 482 25.90 6.47 -5.64
C SER A 482 25.49 7.26 -6.89
N ARG A 483 24.88 8.42 -6.69
CA ARG A 483 24.51 9.36 -7.74
C ARG A 483 25.18 10.71 -7.53
N GLU A 484 25.43 11.42 -8.63
CA GLU A 484 25.99 12.77 -8.58
C GLU A 484 25.05 13.71 -7.84
N CYS A 485 25.59 14.55 -6.97
CA CYS A 485 24.77 15.47 -6.16
C CYS A 485 24.07 16.56 -6.98
N SER A 486 24.49 16.78 -8.23
CA SER A 486 23.76 17.62 -9.18
C SER A 486 22.47 16.99 -9.72
N ASN A 487 22.30 15.67 -9.59
CA ASN A 487 21.09 14.98 -10.04
C ASN A 487 19.94 15.15 -9.05
N ASN A 488 18.71 15.14 -9.57
CA ASN A 488 17.52 15.32 -8.76
C ASN A 488 16.88 13.97 -8.43
N HIS A 489 16.79 13.64 -7.15
CA HIS A 489 16.21 12.39 -6.64
C HIS A 489 15.21 12.66 -5.52
N ARG A 490 14.39 11.66 -5.20
CA ARG A 490 13.35 11.78 -4.16
C ARG A 490 13.94 11.54 -2.76
N ILE A 491 13.13 11.74 -1.73
CA ILE A 491 13.43 11.37 -0.33
C ILE A 491 12.24 10.59 0.24
N TYR A 492 12.49 9.67 1.18
CA TYR A 492 11.38 9.07 1.94
C TYR A 492 11.03 9.92 3.15
N CYS A 493 9.74 10.01 3.45
CA CYS A 493 9.20 10.77 4.55
C CYS A 493 8.42 9.85 5.50
N PHE A 494 8.78 9.90 6.78
CA PHE A 494 8.22 9.08 7.84
C PHE A 494 7.53 9.96 8.88
N GLU A 495 6.35 9.54 9.30
CA GLU A 495 5.65 10.15 10.43
C GLU A 495 6.35 9.82 11.76
N GLN A 496 6.47 10.82 12.62
CA GLN A 496 7.13 10.75 13.92
C GLN A 496 6.16 10.45 15.04
#